data_AF-A0A929NIM2-F1
#
_entry.id   AF-A0A929NIM2-F1
#
_cell.length_a   1.000
_cell.length_b   1.000
_cell.length_c   1.000
_cell.angle_alpha   90.00
_cell.angle_beta   90.00
_cell.angle_gamma   90.00
#
_symmetry.space_group_name_H-M   'P 1'
#
loop_
_entity.id
_entity.type
_entity.pdbx_description
1 polymer ?
#
loop_
_entity_poly.entity_id
_entity_poly.type
_entity_poly.pdbx_seq_one_letter_code
_entity_poly.pdbx_strand_id
1 'polypeptide(L)' 'QMTNLIVRAIQEARQVRWVTGKGHISSKPMPRLKSVEEVIQDPEPDQSWMDNPLLKTKFYEWVQEAT' A
#
# COMPACT_ATOMS: atom_id res chain seq x y z
N GLN A 1 12.69 -2.26 15.82
CA GLN A 1 11.53 -1.51 15.30
C GLN A 1 10.65 -2.45 14.49
N MET A 2 9.32 -2.42 14.72
CA MET A 2 8.34 -3.28 14.06
C MET A 2 8.30 -3.10 12.54
N THR A 3 8.43 -1.86 12.05
CA THR A 3 8.47 -1.54 10.61
C THR A 3 9.52 -2.34 9.86
N ASN A 4 10.75 -2.42 10.37
CA ASN A 4 11.84 -3.14 9.72
C ASN A 4 11.57 -4.66 9.65
N LEU A 5 10.87 -5.22 10.63
CA LEU A 5 10.48 -6.63 10.62
C LEU A 5 9.41 -6.90 9.55
N ILE A 6 8.44 -6.00 9.41
CA ILE A 6 7.40 -6.10 8.36
C ILE A 6 8.04 -5.99 6.97
N VAL A 7 8.92 -5.00 6.77
CA VAL A 7 9.66 -4.80 5.52
C VAL A 7 10.41 -6.08 5.14
N ARG A 8 11.16 -6.66 6.08
CA ARG A 8 11.89 -7.93 5.86
C ARG A 8 10.96 -9.08 5.52
N ALA A 9 9.88 -9.25 6.28
CA ALA A 9 8.91 -10.32 6.04
C ALA A 9 8.28 -10.22 4.63
N ILE A 10 7.99 -9.00 4.14
CA ILE A 10 7.48 -8.81 2.78
C ILE A 10 8.57 -9.14 1.74
N GLN A 11 9.81 -8.72 1.96
CA GLN A 11 10.93 -9.03 1.06
C GLN A 11 11.20 -10.54 0.96
N GLU A 12 11.10 -11.26 2.07
CA GLU A 12 11.27 -12.72 2.12
C GLU A 12 10.07 -13.45 1.50
N ALA A 13 8.84 -13.10 1.89
CA ALA A 13 7.63 -13.77 1.44
C ALA A 13 7.20 -13.38 0.01
N ARG A 14 7.72 -12.26 -0.52
CA ARG A 14 7.39 -11.69 -1.84
C ARG A 14 5.90 -11.42 -2.04
N GLN A 15 5.18 -11.18 -0.94
CA GLN A 15 3.74 -10.96 -0.92
C GLN A 15 3.29 -10.31 0.40
N VAL A 16 2.10 -9.74 0.38
CA VAL A 16 1.37 -9.32 1.59
C VAL A 16 0.18 -10.25 1.79
N ARG A 17 -0.09 -10.64 3.03
CA ARG A 17 -1.25 -11.46 3.41
C ARG A 17 -2.01 -10.80 4.55
N TRP A 18 -3.34 -10.91 4.54
CA TRP A 18 -4.19 -10.36 5.58
C TRP A 18 -5.40 -11.26 5.82
N VAL A 19 -5.95 -11.19 7.03
CA VAL A 19 -7.23 -11.83 7.36
C VAL A 19 -8.34 -10.85 6.99
N THR A 20 -9.25 -11.28 6.13
CA THR A 20 -10.44 -10.52 5.74
C THR A 20 -11.44 -10.43 6.91
N GLY A 21 -12.41 -9.51 6.83
CA GLY A 21 -13.47 -9.40 7.85
C GLY A 21 -14.32 -10.68 8.01
N LYS A 22 -14.28 -11.61 7.04
CA LYS A 22 -14.94 -12.92 7.10
C LYS A 22 -14.04 -14.06 7.64
N GLY A 23 -12.82 -13.76 8.08
CA GLY A 23 -11.88 -14.73 8.64
C GLY A 23 -11.03 -15.49 7.62
N HIS A 24 -11.22 -15.28 6.31
CA HIS A 24 -10.37 -15.89 5.28
C HIS A 24 -9.04 -15.15 5.13
N ILE A 25 -7.97 -15.89 4.82
CA ILE A 25 -6.69 -15.31 4.42
C ILE A 25 -6.77 -14.88 2.96
N SER A 26 -6.52 -13.60 2.71
CA SER A 26 -6.29 -13.04 1.37
C SER A 26 -4.82 -12.70 1.19
N SER A 27 -4.38 -12.56 -0.06
CA SER A 27 -3.00 -12.24 -0.40
C SER A 27 -2.88 -11.34 -1.62
N LYS A 28 -1.77 -10.59 -1.69
CA LYS A 28 -1.37 -9.78 -2.84
C LYS A 28 0.11 -10.02 -3.13
N PRO A 29 0.47 -10.50 -4.34
CA PRO A 29 1.86 -10.62 -4.74
C PRO A 29 2.59 -9.28 -4.67
N MET A 30 3.82 -9.30 -4.16
CA MET A 30 4.70 -8.13 -4.09
C MET A 30 6.15 -8.61 -4.27
N PRO A 31 6.57 -8.87 -5.52
CA PRO A 31 7.91 -9.40 -5.81
C PRO A 31 9.04 -8.49 -5.30
N ARG A 32 8.81 -7.19 -5.21
CA ARG A 32 9.67 -6.23 -4.53
C ARG A 32 8.82 -5.14 -3.91
N LEU A 33 9.37 -4.46 -2.91
CA LEU A 33 8.80 -3.22 -2.42
C LEU A 33 8.86 -2.17 -3.53
N LYS A 34 7.75 -1.46 -3.73
CA LYS A 34 7.69 -0.32 -4.64
C LYS A 34 8.31 0.91 -3.97
N SER A 35 8.94 1.77 -4.76
CA SER A 35 9.32 3.10 -4.30
C SER A 35 8.09 4.00 -4.18
N VAL A 36 8.25 5.15 -3.52
CA VAL A 36 7.15 6.13 -3.40
C VAL A 36 6.72 6.62 -4.79
N GLU A 37 7.67 6.91 -5.67
CA GLU A 37 7.43 7.37 -7.04
C GLU A 37 6.61 6.37 -7.85
N GLU A 38 6.90 5.08 -7.72
CA GLU A 38 6.16 4.03 -8.39
C GLU A 38 4.71 3.93 -7.89
N VAL A 39 4.49 4.11 -6.58
CA VAL A 39 3.15 4.09 -5.99
C VAL A 39 2.35 5.33 -6.39
N ILE A 40 3.00 6.49 -6.55
CA ILE A 40 2.35 7.72 -7.04
C ILE A 40 1.75 7.50 -8.44
N GLN A 41 2.42 6.72 -9.30
CA GLN A 41 1.95 6.42 -10.66
C GLN A 41 0.92 5.28 -10.74
N ASP A 42 0.67 4.53 -9.66
CA ASP A 42 -0.38 3.49 -9.66
C ASP A 42 -1.77 4.10 -9.91
N PRO A 43 -2.72 3.34 -10.48
CA PRO A 43 -4.10 3.81 -10.63
C PRO A 43 -4.71 4.17 -9.27
N GLU A 44 -5.70 5.07 -9.32
CA GLU A 44 -6.53 5.40 -8.16
C GLU A 44 -7.16 4.11 -7.60
N PRO A 45 -7.13 3.90 -6.27
CA PRO A 45 -7.84 2.78 -5.67
C PRO A 45 -9.36 2.94 -5.89
N ASP A 46 -10.08 1.82 -5.90
CA ASP A 46 -11.54 1.88 -5.91
C ASP A 46 -12.04 2.46 -4.57
N GLN A 47 -12.68 3.62 -4.67
CA GLN A 47 -13.29 4.35 -3.56
C GLN A 47 -14.81 4.49 -3.74
N SER A 48 -15.43 3.73 -4.64
CA SER A 48 -16.87 3.80 -4.93
C SER A 48 -17.76 3.47 -3.73
N TRP A 49 -17.21 2.80 -2.72
CA TRP A 49 -17.87 2.46 -1.46
C TRP A 49 -17.83 3.57 -0.41
N MET A 50 -17.15 4.69 -0.67
CA MET A 50 -17.01 5.80 0.26
C MET A 50 -17.99 6.93 -0.05
N ASP A 51 -18.70 7.44 0.96
CA ASP A 51 -19.56 8.63 0.81
C ASP A 51 -18.74 9.89 0.48
N ASN A 52 -17.51 9.97 1.03
CA ASN A 52 -16.58 11.07 0.83
C ASN A 52 -15.19 10.52 0.47
N PRO A 53 -14.91 10.22 -0.81
CA PRO A 53 -13.62 9.69 -1.25
C PRO A 53 -12.45 10.65 -0.95
N LEU A 54 -11.29 10.11 -0.60
CA LEU A 54 -10.08 10.86 -0.33
C LEU A 54 -9.22 10.93 -1.60
N LEU A 55 -8.81 12.14 -1.98
CA LEU A 55 -7.85 12.33 -3.07
C LEU A 55 -6.53 11.63 -2.71
N LYS A 56 -6.02 10.79 -3.62
CA LYS A 56 -4.74 10.08 -3.45
C LYS A 56 -3.57 11.03 -3.19
N THR A 57 -3.62 12.24 -3.75
CA THR A 57 -2.61 13.29 -3.55
C THR A 57 -2.36 13.61 -2.08
N LYS A 58 -3.39 13.53 -1.21
CA LYS A 58 -3.23 13.77 0.23
C LYS A 58 -2.23 12.83 0.92
N PHE A 59 -1.93 11.67 0.32
CA PHE A 59 -0.99 10.70 0.90
C PHE A 59 0.46 10.95 0.47
N TYR A 60 0.71 11.78 -0.54
CA TYR A 60 2.04 12.00 -1.10
C TYR A 60 2.35 13.46 -1.48
N GLU A 61 1.48 14.41 -1.15
CA GLU A 61 1.69 15.85 -1.41
C GLU A 61 3.01 16.37 -0.82
N TRP A 62 3.42 15.85 0.34
CA TRP A 62 4.71 16.15 0.98
C TRP A 62 5.93 15.84 0.11
N VAL A 63 5.81 14.90 -0.84
CA VAL A 63 6.88 14.59 -1.81
C VAL A 63 7.05 15.73 -2.80
N GLN A 64 5.94 16.36 -3.21
CA GLN A 64 5.96 17.49 -4.14
C GLN A 64 6.47 18.77 -3.49
N GLU A 65 6.18 18.98 -2.20
CA GLU A 65 6.67 20.15 -1.45
C GLU A 65 8.18 20.07 -1.14
N ALA A 66 8.73 18.87 -1.08
CA ALA A 66 10.15 18.64 -0.78
C ALA A 66 11.08 18.75 -2.01
N THR A 67 10.53 18.93 -3.21
CA THR A 67 11.25 19.05 -4.48
C THR A 67 11.25 20.48 -4.99
#